data_AF-A0A969U6H0-F1
#
_entry.id   AF-A0A969U6H0-F1
#
_cell.length_a   1.000
_cell.length_b   1.000
_cell.length_c   1.000
_cell.angle_alpha   90.00
_cell.angle_beta   90.00
_cell.angle_gamma   90.00
#
_symmetry.space_group_name_H-M   'P 1'
#
loop_
_entity.id
_entity.type
_entity.pdbx_description
1 polymer ?
#
loop_
_entity_poly.entity_id
_entity_poly.type
_entity_poly.pdbx_seq_one_letter_code
_entity_poly.pdbx_strand_id
1 'polypeptide(L)'
;DRMDEEIYEQQIGYLDRGLKLAETLADKQSLALCYHSLGLAYLTIQQPEKAIEYLQQGTKAAQAVGDLYLQGLNLTYLAEANHSLQKNGTAVFYSLLGNVSTPSNWSQRMATECEFSHCLTRTTRTRRIRFIPN
;
A
#
# COMPACT_ATOMS: atom_id res chain seq x y z
N ASP A 1 -16.50 19.13 16.56
CA ASP A 1 -17.92 19.41 16.89
C ASP A 1 -18.53 20.32 15.82
N ARG A 2 -19.36 19.75 14.93
CA ARG A 2 -20.04 20.31 13.74
C ARG A 2 -19.19 21.01 12.66
N MET A 3 -18.27 21.89 13.02
CA MET A 3 -17.43 22.59 12.02
C MET A 3 -16.48 21.64 11.29
N ASP A 4 -15.97 20.62 11.98
CA ASP A 4 -15.07 19.64 11.37
C ASP A 4 -15.78 18.75 10.35
N GLU A 5 -17.01 18.32 10.63
CA GLU A 5 -17.82 17.49 9.72
C GLU A 5 -18.13 18.22 8.40
N GLU A 6 -18.50 19.51 8.46
CA GLU A 6 -18.77 20.30 7.26
C GLU A 6 -17.51 20.48 6.39
N ILE A 7 -16.33 20.64 7.01
CA ILE A 7 -15.05 20.71 6.31
C ILE A 7 -14.73 19.37 5.61
N TYR A 8 -14.97 18.24 6.27
CA TYR A 8 -14.73 16.92 5.66
C TYR A 8 -15.75 16.59 4.57
N GLU A 9 -17.02 16.96 4.72
CA GLU A 9 -18.03 16.80 3.66
C GLU A 9 -17.67 17.64 2.43
N GLN A 10 -17.21 18.88 2.62
CA GLN A 10 -16.69 19.71 1.53
C GLN A 10 -15.45 19.08 0.89
N GLN A 11 -14.48 18.58 1.68
CA GLN A 11 -13.29 17.89 1.16
C GLN A 11 -13.67 16.67 0.33
N ILE A 12 -14.59 15.83 0.79
CA ILE A 12 -15.09 14.68 0.03
C ILE A 12 -15.70 15.16 -1.29
N GLY A 13 -16.50 16.23 -1.28
CA GLY A 13 -17.06 16.81 -2.50
C GLY A 13 -16.02 17.30 -3.50
N TYR A 14 -14.91 17.89 -3.04
CA TYR A 14 -13.79 18.27 -3.91
C TYR A 14 -13.02 17.06 -4.44
N LEU A 15 -12.77 16.06 -3.58
CA LEU A 15 -12.07 14.83 -3.96
C LEU A 15 -12.87 14.01 -4.97
N ASP A 16 -14.19 13.93 -4.86
CA ASP A 16 -15.07 13.26 -5.83
C ASP A 16 -15.03 13.93 -7.21
N ARG A 17 -14.94 15.26 -7.26
CA ARG A 17 -14.76 15.99 -8.52
C ARG A 17 -13.38 15.71 -9.12
N GLY A 18 -12.35 15.72 -8.28
CA GLY A 18 -10.98 15.37 -8.68
C GLY A 18 -10.89 13.95 -9.24
N LEU A 19 -11.57 13.00 -8.60
CA LEU A 19 -11.65 11.61 -9.03
C LEU A 19 -12.30 11.50 -10.42
N LYS A 20 -13.46 12.14 -10.64
CA LYS A 20 -14.10 12.16 -11.97
C LYS A 20 -13.19 12.77 -13.04
N LEU A 21 -12.47 13.84 -12.72
CA LEU A 21 -11.50 14.44 -13.64
C LEU A 21 -10.36 13.46 -13.95
N ALA A 22 -9.78 12.82 -12.93
CA ALA A 22 -8.73 11.83 -13.12
C ALA A 22 -9.21 10.61 -13.93
N GLU A 23 -10.47 10.19 -13.78
CA GLU A 23 -11.10 9.16 -14.62
C GLU A 23 -11.20 9.62 -16.08
N THR A 24 -11.66 10.85 -16.32
CA THR A 24 -11.78 11.40 -17.69
C THR A 24 -10.44 11.57 -18.40
N LEU A 25 -9.39 11.90 -17.64
CA LEU A 25 -8.02 12.06 -18.13
C LEU A 25 -7.25 10.73 -18.17
N ALA A 26 -7.85 9.63 -17.70
CA ALA A 26 -7.21 8.33 -17.50
C ALA A 26 -5.91 8.40 -16.69
N ASP A 27 -5.78 9.38 -15.80
CA ASP A 27 -4.62 9.56 -14.94
C ASP A 27 -4.72 8.64 -13.71
N LYS A 28 -4.09 7.48 -13.83
CA LYS A 28 -4.07 6.46 -12.79
C LYS A 28 -3.36 6.90 -11.51
N GLN A 29 -2.38 7.80 -11.60
CA GLN A 29 -1.64 8.28 -10.42
C GLN A 29 -2.52 9.23 -9.60
N SER A 30 -3.16 10.19 -10.28
CA SER A 30 -4.13 11.07 -9.64
C SER A 30 -5.33 10.29 -9.08
N LEU A 31 -5.81 9.25 -9.77
CA LEU A 31 -6.85 8.36 -9.25
C LEU A 31 -6.45 7.70 -7.94
N ALA A 32 -5.25 7.12 -7.87
CA ALA A 32 -4.75 6.47 -6.67
C ALA A 32 -4.67 7.43 -5.47
N LEU A 33 -4.22 8.67 -5.71
CA LEU A 33 -4.17 9.72 -4.69
C LEU A 33 -5.57 10.15 -4.23
N CYS A 34 -6.52 10.36 -5.15
CA CYS A 34 -7.90 10.68 -4.81
C CYS A 34 -8.55 9.59 -3.93
N TYR A 35 -8.37 8.32 -4.30
CA TYR A 35 -8.88 7.20 -3.50
C TYR A 35 -8.25 7.15 -2.10
N HIS A 36 -6.95 7.38 -2.00
CA HIS A 36 -6.26 7.47 -0.71
C HIS A 36 -6.83 8.59 0.17
N SER A 37 -6.97 9.80 -0.37
CA SER A 37 -7.49 10.95 0.35
C SER A 37 -8.95 10.78 0.77
N LEU A 38 -9.79 10.16 -0.07
CA LEU A 38 -11.16 9.81 0.29
C LEU A 38 -11.18 8.83 1.46
N GLY A 39 -10.34 7.79 1.40
CA GLY A 39 -10.17 6.83 2.48
C GLY A 39 -9.84 7.48 3.83
N LEU A 40 -8.91 8.44 3.84
CA LEU A 40 -8.53 9.21 5.03
C LEU A 40 -9.66 10.09 5.56
N ALA A 41 -10.38 10.79 4.67
CA ALA A 41 -11.50 11.62 5.06
C ALA A 41 -12.58 10.78 5.76
N TYR A 42 -12.93 9.61 5.22
CA TYR A 42 -13.90 8.72 5.85
C TYR A 42 -13.42 8.12 7.18
N LEU A 43 -12.12 7.85 7.34
CA LEU A 43 -11.58 7.47 8.66
C LEU A 43 -11.77 8.55 9.70
N THR A 44 -11.59 9.81 9.30
CA THR A 44 -11.67 10.95 10.21
C THR A 44 -13.11 11.25 10.62
N ILE A 45 -14.09 11.01 9.74
CA ILE A 45 -15.54 11.07 10.03
C ILE A 45 -16.02 9.80 10.78
N GLN A 46 -15.11 8.91 11.21
CA GLN A 46 -15.43 7.65 11.89
C GLN A 46 -16.37 6.75 11.09
N GLN A 47 -16.25 6.73 9.75
CA GLN A 47 -16.93 5.80 8.84
C GLN A 47 -15.92 4.80 8.23
N PRO A 48 -15.36 3.89 9.05
CA PRO A 48 -14.29 2.99 8.62
C PRO A 48 -14.71 2.03 7.50
N GLU A 49 -15.98 1.67 7.36
CA GLU A 49 -16.46 0.78 6.29
C GLU A 49 -16.25 1.40 4.91
N LYS A 50 -16.66 2.67 4.73
CA LYS A 50 -16.45 3.40 3.47
C LYS A 50 -14.97 3.66 3.23
N ALA A 51 -14.22 3.96 4.28
CA ALA A 51 -12.78 4.14 4.16
C ALA A 51 -12.09 2.89 3.59
N ILE A 52 -12.48 1.69 4.04
CA ILE A 52 -11.92 0.43 3.54
C ILE A 52 -12.16 0.27 2.04
N GLU A 53 -13.36 0.57 1.55
CA GLU A 53 -13.68 0.46 0.12
C GLU A 53 -12.77 1.35 -0.73
N TYR A 54 -12.64 2.63 -0.34
CA TYR A 54 -11.80 3.59 -1.06
C TYR A 54 -10.30 3.26 -0.94
N LEU A 55 -9.81 2.87 0.23
CA LEU A 55 -8.41 2.49 0.42
C LEU A 55 -8.05 1.21 -0.35
N GLN A 56 -8.97 0.26 -0.50
CA GLN A 56 -8.77 -0.92 -1.34
C GLN A 56 -8.70 -0.55 -2.83
N GLN A 57 -9.55 0.35 -3.30
CA GLN A 57 -9.48 0.89 -4.66
C GLN A 57 -8.16 1.64 -4.89
N GLY A 58 -7.75 2.48 -3.93
CA GLY A 58 -6.47 3.19 -3.96
C GLY A 58 -5.27 2.24 -3.99
N THR A 59 -5.33 1.12 -3.25
CA THR A 59 -4.28 0.09 -3.29
C THR A 59 -4.16 -0.54 -4.67
N LYS A 60 -5.28 -0.89 -5.32
CA LYS A 60 -5.30 -1.44 -6.69
C LYS A 60 -4.78 -0.44 -7.72
N ALA A 61 -5.17 0.83 -7.58
CA ALA A 61 -4.71 1.90 -8.45
C ALA A 61 -3.20 2.15 -8.28
N ALA A 62 -2.70 2.21 -7.04
CA ALA A 62 -1.28 2.35 -6.73
C ALA A 62 -0.45 1.17 -7.30
N GLN A 63 -0.95 -0.06 -7.17
CA GLN A 63 -0.35 -1.24 -7.80
C GLN A 63 -0.29 -1.14 -9.32
N ALA A 64 -1.34 -0.61 -9.95
CA ALA A 64 -1.39 -0.44 -11.41
C ALA A 64 -0.39 0.62 -11.91
N VAL A 65 -0.03 1.59 -11.08
CA VAL A 65 0.98 2.63 -11.36
C VAL A 65 2.39 2.18 -10.96
N GLY A 66 2.50 1.17 -10.08
CA GLY A 66 3.77 0.77 -9.48
C GLY A 66 4.22 1.67 -8.32
N ASP A 67 3.30 2.47 -7.76
CA ASP A 67 3.58 3.34 -6.62
C ASP A 67 3.49 2.54 -5.31
N LEU A 68 4.64 2.00 -4.91
CA LEU A 68 4.74 1.14 -3.73
C LEU A 68 4.68 1.93 -2.42
N TYR A 69 5.02 3.22 -2.45
CA TYR A 69 4.87 4.10 -1.30
C TYR A 69 3.39 4.34 -0.99
N LEU A 70 2.62 4.72 -2.00
CA LEU A 70 1.18 4.93 -1.87
C LEU A 70 0.44 3.64 -1.53
N GLN A 71 0.90 2.50 -2.06
CA GLN A 71 0.41 1.18 -1.65
C GLN A 71 0.64 0.92 -0.15
N GLY A 72 1.85 1.19 0.36
CA GLY A 72 2.17 1.02 1.78
C GLY A 72 1.34 1.91 2.69
N LEU A 73 1.11 3.17 2.30
CA LEU A 73 0.22 4.07 3.02
C LEU A 73 -1.21 3.52 3.07
N ASN A 74 -1.78 3.14 1.93
CA ASN A 74 -3.13 2.58 1.87
C ASN A 74 -3.30 1.33 2.74
N LEU A 75 -2.32 0.42 2.74
CA LEU A 75 -2.33 -0.77 3.59
C LEU A 75 -2.25 -0.43 5.09
N THR A 76 -1.50 0.61 5.46
CA THR A 76 -1.39 1.06 6.85
C THR A 76 -2.72 1.63 7.35
N TYR A 77 -3.36 2.48 6.55
CA TYR A 77 -4.69 3.00 6.88
C TYR A 77 -5.79 1.95 6.81
N LEU A 78 -5.66 0.92 5.96
CA LEU A 78 -6.55 -0.25 6.00
C LEU A 78 -6.43 -1.00 7.32
N ALA A 79 -5.22 -1.12 7.87
CA ALA A 79 -5.02 -1.73 9.18
C ALA A 79 -5.73 -0.92 10.28
N GLU A 80 -5.58 0.41 10.26
CA GLU A 80 -6.27 1.32 11.18
C GLU A 80 -7.81 1.21 11.07
N ALA A 81 -8.34 1.25 9.84
CA ALA A 81 -9.76 1.09 9.59
C ALA A 81 -10.32 -0.25 10.11
N ASN A 82 -9.58 -1.35 9.90
CA ASN A 82 -9.97 -2.66 10.40
C ASN A 82 -9.85 -2.78 11.92
N HIS A 83 -8.89 -2.09 12.53
CA HIS A 83 -8.77 -1.99 13.98
C HIS A 83 -9.99 -1.26 14.58
N SER A 84 -10.45 -0.17 13.97
CA SER A 84 -11.69 0.53 14.36
C SER A 84 -12.93 -0.37 14.28
N LEU A 85 -12.94 -1.35 13.35
CA LEU A 85 -14.01 -2.34 13.19
C LEU A 85 -13.88 -3.58 14.10
N GLN A 86 -12.93 -3.60 15.04
CA GLN A 86 -12.59 -4.77 15.88
C GLN A 86 -12.17 -6.02 15.09
N LYS A 87 -11.78 -5.87 13.81
CA LYS A 87 -11.28 -6.95 12.97
C LYS A 87 -9.75 -7.09 13.12
N ASN A 88 -9.34 -7.51 14.31
CA ASN A 88 -7.92 -7.50 14.71
C ASN A 88 -7.04 -8.41 13.85
N GLY A 89 -7.53 -9.58 13.43
CA GLY A 89 -6.77 -10.50 12.58
C GLY A 89 -6.39 -9.90 11.23
N THR A 90 -7.33 -9.21 10.57
CA THR A 90 -7.07 -8.52 9.31
C THR A 90 -6.24 -7.26 9.49
N ALA A 91 -6.40 -6.55 10.61
CA ALA A 91 -5.61 -5.36 10.91
C ALA A 91 -4.10 -5.70 11.03
N VAL A 92 -3.75 -6.76 11.77
CA VAL A 92 -2.36 -7.23 11.88
C VAL A 92 -1.80 -7.61 10.52
N PHE A 93 -2.58 -8.31 9.70
CA PHE A 93 -2.16 -8.70 8.35
C PHE A 93 -1.84 -7.48 7.47
N TYR A 94 -2.73 -6.49 7.41
CA TYR A 94 -2.50 -5.28 6.60
C TYR A 94 -1.35 -4.42 7.13
N SER A 95 -1.17 -4.35 8.45
CA SER A 95 -0.04 -3.63 9.07
C SER A 95 1.31 -4.24 8.66
N LEU A 96 1.42 -5.57 8.66
CA LEU A 96 2.62 -6.27 8.22
C LEU A 96 2.89 -6.03 6.71
N LEU A 97 1.86 -6.05 5.88
CA LEU A 97 2.00 -5.76 4.44
C LEU A 97 2.41 -4.30 4.17
N GLY A 98 1.87 -3.34 4.94
CA GLY A 98 2.25 -1.93 4.86
C GLY A 98 3.72 -1.71 5.16
N ASN A 99 4.22 -2.29 6.26
CA ASN A 99 5.63 -2.20 6.68
C ASN A 99 6.62 -2.80 5.70
N VAL A 100 6.19 -3.77 4.89
CA VAL A 100 7.02 -4.35 3.83
C VAL A 100 7.12 -3.42 2.61
N SER A 101 6.12 -2.57 2.42
CA SER A 101 6.00 -1.67 1.27
C SER A 101 6.68 -0.31 1.49
N THR A 102 7.08 0.02 2.73
CA THR A 102 7.74 1.29 3.05
C THR A 102 9.24 1.30 2.71
N PRO A 103 9.81 2.44 2.25
CA PRO A 103 11.21 2.54 1.83
C PRO A 103 12.25 2.14 2.89
N SER A 104 11.90 2.26 4.18
CA SER A 104 12.79 1.91 5.29
C SER A 104 13.12 0.42 5.36
N ASN A 105 12.21 -0.44 4.89
CA ASN A 105 12.39 -1.89 4.89
C ASN A 105 12.93 -2.41 3.54
N TRP A 106 12.81 -1.60 2.48
CA TRP A 106 13.35 -1.89 1.16
C TRP A 106 14.87 -1.91 1.13
N SER A 107 15.52 -0.99 1.85
CA SER A 107 16.97 -1.01 2.01
C SER A 107 17.44 -2.30 2.68
N GLN A 108 16.69 -2.81 3.66
CA GLN A 108 16.97 -4.08 4.35
C GLN A 108 16.67 -5.31 3.46
N ARG A 109 15.57 -5.28 2.68
CA ARG A 109 15.24 -6.32 1.70
C ARG A 109 16.23 -6.37 0.53
N MET A 110 16.59 -5.24 -0.06
CA MET A 110 17.59 -5.18 -1.13
C MET A 110 18.98 -5.59 -0.62
N ALA A 111 19.35 -5.28 0.64
CA ALA A 111 20.58 -5.77 1.25
C ALA A 111 20.58 -7.30 1.38
N THR A 112 19.50 -7.88 1.88
CA THR A 112 19.37 -9.34 2.03
C THR A 112 19.28 -10.07 0.68
N GLU A 113 18.61 -9.49 -0.33
CA GLU A 113 18.58 -10.02 -1.70
C GLU A 113 19.95 -9.94 -2.39
N CYS A 114 20.70 -8.86 -2.19
CA CYS A 114 22.08 -8.73 -2.64
C CYS A 114 23.00 -9.78 -1.98
N GLU A 115 22.86 -10.00 -0.68
CA GLU A 115 23.58 -11.05 0.04
C GLU A 115 23.21 -12.45 -0.46
N PHE A 116 21.94 -12.72 -0.74
CA PHE A 116 21.48 -13.97 -1.33
C PHE A 116 22.05 -14.20 -2.74
N SER A 117 22.07 -13.17 -3.58
CA SER A 117 22.66 -13.23 -4.93
C SER A 117 24.18 -13.44 -4.89
N HIS A 118 24.89 -12.77 -3.97
CA HIS A 118 26.31 -13.02 -3.70
C HIS A 118 26.59 -14.43 -3.15
N CYS A 119 25.66 -15.00 -2.39
CA CYS A 119 25.77 -16.36 -1.87
C CYS A 119 25.54 -17.42 -2.96
N LEU A 120 24.58 -17.22 -3.87
CA LEU A 120 24.31 -18.12 -5.00
C LEU A 120 25.46 -18.16 -6.02
N THR A 121 26.13 -17.03 -6.24
CA THR A 121 27.32 -16.96 -7.12
C THR A 121 28.57 -17.58 -6.47
N ARG A 122 28.68 -17.59 -5.13
CA ARG A 122 29.75 -18.31 -4.42
C ARG A 122 29.52 -19.82 -4.34
N THR A 123 28.28 -20.26 -4.20
CA THR A 123 27.93 -21.69 -4.08
C THR A 123 27.95 -22.45 -5.41
N THR A 124 27.72 -21.77 -6.54
CA THR A 124 27.90 -22.36 -7.88
C THR A 124 29.38 -22.54 -8.27
N ARG A 125 30.32 -21.84 -7.60
CA ARG A 125 31.75 -21.95 -7.88
C ARG A 125 32.46 -23.10 -7.15
N THR A 126 31.81 -23.79 -6.21
CA THR A 126 32.43 -24.84 -5.38
C THR A 126 31.87 -26.26 -5.56
N ARG A 127 30.98 -26.51 -6.54
CA ARG A 127 30.63 -27.88 -6.97
C ARG A 127 31.19 -28.21 -8.34
N ARG A 128 32.52 -28.32 -8.44
CA ARG A 128 33.18 -29.13 -9.48
C ARG A 128 33.55 -30.48 -8.88
N ILE A 129 32.55 -31.33 -8.66
CA ILE A 129 32.76 -32.72 -8.28
C ILE A 129 33.32 -33.41 -9.53
N ARG A 130 34.59 -33.84 -9.49
CA ARG A 130 35.18 -34.67 -10.54
C ARG A 130 34.41 -35.99 -10.60
N PHE A 131 33.72 -36.22 -11.70
CA PHE A 131 33.22 -37.53 -12.08
C PHE A 131 34.41 -38.29 -12.68
N ILE A 132 34.88 -39.34 -12.00
CA ILE A 132 35.86 -40.30 -12.54
C ILE A 132 35.05 -41.54 -12.93
N PRO A 133 34.90 -41.88 -14.23
CA PRO A 133 34.36 -43.17 -14.62
C PRO A 133 35.46 -44.24 -14.57
N ASN A 134 35.09 -45.43 -14.10
CA ASN A 134 35.88 -46.67 -14.22
C ASN A 134 36.11 -47.07 -15.67
#